data_AF-A0A842RPY9-F1
#
_entry.id   AF-A0A842RPY9-F1
#
_cell.length_a   1.000
_cell.length_b   1.000
_cell.length_c   1.000
_cell.angle_alpha   90.00
_cell.angle_beta   90.00
_cell.angle_gamma   90.00
#
_symmetry.space_group_name_H-M   'P 1'
#
loop_
_entity.id
_entity.type
_entity.pdbx_description
1 polymer ?
#
loop_
_entity_poly.entity_id
_entity_poly.type
_entity_poly.pdbx_seq_one_letter_code
_entity_poly.pdbx_strand_id
1 'polypeptide(L)' 'MTFEELGPLLKEERTPAVCEICNNYIYKRVYHDENSKGKKKTVFVCKNCLNNKK' A
#
# COMPACT_ATOMS: atom_id res chain seq x y z
N MET A 1 -10.10 -5.42 -3.50
CA MET A 1 -8.88 -4.69 -3.93
C MET A 1 -7.69 -5.57 -3.64
N THR A 2 -7.37 -6.42 -4.60
CA THR A 2 -6.14 -7.21 -4.61
C THR A 2 -5.04 -6.33 -5.21
N PHE A 3 -3.84 -6.37 -4.61
CA PHE A 3 -2.69 -5.57 -5.06
C PHE A 3 -2.09 -6.10 -6.38
N GLU A 4 -2.71 -7.14 -6.95
CA GLU A 4 -2.28 -7.85 -8.15
C GLU A 4 -2.36 -7.00 -9.42
N GLU A 5 -3.19 -5.95 -9.41
CA GLU A 5 -3.26 -4.98 -10.52
C GLU A 5 -2.27 -3.82 -10.38
N LEU A 6 -1.48 -3.80 -9.30
CA LEU A 6 -0.42 -2.81 -9.09
C LEU A 6 0.88 -3.41 -9.60
N GLY A 7 1.58 -2.69 -10.47
CA GLY A 7 2.89 -3.09 -10.95
C GLY A 7 3.96 -3.02 -9.86
N PRO A 8 5.25 -3.03 -10.20
CA PRO A 8 6.32 -3.15 -9.21
C PRO A 8 6.28 -2.04 -8.15
N LEU A 9 6.55 -2.42 -6.89
CA LEU A 9 6.69 -1.48 -5.79
C LEU A 9 7.95 -0.63 -5.99
N LEU A 10 7.78 0.68 -6.05
CA LEU A 10 8.86 1.66 -6.21
C LEU A 10 9.38 2.18 -4.89
N LYS A 11 8.46 2.43 -3.94
CA LYS A 11 8.80 3.04 -2.66
C LYS A 11 7.83 2.58 -1.59
N GLU A 12 8.36 2.34 -0.39
CA GLU A 12 7.57 2.15 0.81
C GLU A 12 8.09 3.09 1.90
N GLU A 13 7.19 3.83 2.53
CA GLU A 13 7.51 4.71 3.65
C GLU A 13 6.50 4.52 4.77
N ARG A 14 6.98 4.52 6.01
CA ARG A 14 6.11 4.55 7.19
C ARG A 14 5.52 5.95 7.34
N THR A 15 4.21 6.04 7.47
CA THR A 15 3.52 7.30 7.73
C THR A 15 3.36 7.51 9.25
N PRO A 16 3.16 8.76 9.70
CA PRO A 16 2.78 9.02 11.09
C PRO A 16 1.35 8.57 11.42
N ALA A 17 0.54 8.23 10.40
CA ALA A 17 -0.81 7.75 10.60
C ALA A 17 -0.84 6.32 11.14
N VAL A 18 -1.83 6.07 12.01
CA VAL A 18 -2.12 4.76 12.59
C VAL A 18 -3.42 4.21 12.04
N CYS A 19 -3.51 2.89 11.92
CA CYS A 19 -4.69 2.19 11.47
C CYS A 19 -5.71 2.13 12.60
N GLU A 20 -6.92 2.63 12.37
CA GLU A 20 -7.98 2.68 13.37
C GLU A 20 -8.48 1.30 13.81
N ILE A 21 -8.21 0.25 13.02
CA ILE A 21 -8.65 -1.12 13.29
C ILE A 21 -7.72 -1.83 14.27
N CYS A 22 -6.40 -1.69 14.09
CA CYS A 22 -5.41 -2.45 14.84
C CYS A 22 -4.34 -1.58 15.53
N ASN A 23 -4.52 -0.26 15.55
CA ASN A 23 -3.62 0.75 16.11
C ASN A 23 -2.14 0.61 15.69
N ASN A 24 -1.89 0.00 14.52
CA ASN A 24 -0.56 -0.17 13.96
C ASN A 24 -0.27 0.89 12.89
N TYR A 25 1.00 1.12 12.60
CA TYR A 25 1.43 2.11 11.62
C TYR A 25 0.90 1.82 10.20
N ILE A 26 0.47 2.88 9.53
CA ILE A 26 0.13 2.86 8.10
C ILE A 26 1.39 3.11 7.29
N TYR A 27 1.57 2.33 6.23
CA TYR A 27 2.65 2.46 5.27
C TYR A 27 2.10 3.03 3.96
N LYS A 28 2.79 4.03 3.42
CA LYS A 28 2.57 4.56 2.10
C LYS A 28 3.42 3.76 1.12
N ARG A 29 2.76 3.07 0.19
CA ARG A 29 3.39 2.30 -0.87
C ARG A 29 3.12 2.95 -2.21
N VAL A 30 4.17 3.15 -2.99
CA VAL A 30 4.10 3.73 -4.34
C VAL A 30 4.46 2.62 -5.32
N TYR A 31 3.56 2.35 -6.26
CA TYR A 31 3.69 1.32 -7.28
C TYR A 31 3.78 1.96 -8.67
N HIS A 32 4.42 1.28 -9.62
CA HIS A 32 4.21 1.56 -11.04
C HIS A 32 2.81 1.11 -11.44
N ASP A 33 2.06 1.99 -12.10
CA ASP A 33 0.79 1.65 -12.71
C ASP A 33 1.07 1.16 -14.14
N GLU A 34 1.14 -0.16 -14.32
CA GLU A 34 1.41 -0.77 -15.63
C GLU A 34 0.27 -0.53 -16.62
N ASN A 35 -0.97 -0.39 -16.12
CA ASN A 35 -2.14 -0.11 -16.95
C ASN A 35 -2.19 1.36 -17.44
N SER A 36 -1.59 2.30 -16.71
CA SER A 36 -1.65 3.74 -17.02
C SER A 36 -0.29 4.32 -17.40
N LYS A 37 0.31 3.88 -18.52
CA LYS A 37 1.43 4.55 -19.23
C LYS A 37 2.44 5.29 -18.32
N GLY A 38 2.99 4.61 -17.31
CA GLY A 38 4.05 5.15 -16.45
C GLY A 38 3.59 6.07 -15.29
N LYS A 39 2.30 6.10 -14.97
CA LYS A 39 1.82 6.79 -13.76
C LYS A 39 2.21 6.02 -12.50
N LYS A 40 2.40 6.74 -11.40
CA LYS A 40 2.67 6.16 -10.08
C LYS A 40 1.37 6.08 -9.30
N LYS A 41 1.08 4.92 -8.73
CA LYS A 41 -0.09 4.72 -7.87
C LYS A 41 0.35 4.66 -6.41
N THR A 42 -0.21 5.54 -5.60
CA THR A 42 0.07 5.59 -4.16
C THR A 42 -1.06 4.91 -3.41
N VAL A 43 -0.72 3.97 -2.53
CA VAL A 43 -1.66 3.23 -1.70
C VAL A 43 -1.21 3.32 -0.25
N PHE A 44 -2.17 3.54 0.66
CA PHE A 44 -1.93 3.50 2.10
C PHE A 44 -2.39 2.15 2.63
N VAL A 45 -1.49 1.44 3.29
CA VAL A 45 -1.74 0.07 3.76
C VAL A 45 -1.31 -0.10 5.20
N CYS A 46 -2.14 -0.75 6.00
CA CYS A 46 -1.69 -1.31 7.27
C CYS A 46 -1.21 -2.74 7.02
N LYS A 47 0.09 -3.01 7.21
CA LYS A 47 0.65 -4.36 7.01
C LYS A 47 0.00 -5.41 7.92
N ASN A 48 -0.37 -5.01 9.14
CA ASN A 48 -0.99 -5.93 10.08
C ASN A 48 -2.39 -6.36 9.62
N CYS A 49 -3.23 -5.41 9.18
CA CYS A 49 -4.53 -5.72 8.59
C CYS A 49 -4.41 -6.43 7.23
N LEU A 50 -3.37 -6.13 6.46
CA LEU A 50 -3.12 -6.78 5.17
C LEU A 50 -2.78 -8.26 5.36
N ASN A 51 -1.94 -8.59 6.35
CA ASN A 51 -1.54 -9.97 6.65
C ASN A 51 -2.62 -10.75 7.42
N ASN A 52 -3.50 -10.09 8.17
CA ASN A 52 -4.62 -10.74 8.89
C ASN A 52 -5.84 -11.06 8.02
N LYS A 53 -5.80 -10.82 6.70
CA LYS A 53 -6.84 -11.30 5.76
C LYS A 53 -6.70 -12.79 5.41
N LYS A 54 -6.23 -13.61 6.36
CA LYS A 54 -6.02 -15.05 6.17
C LYS A 54 -7.29 -15.82 6.48
#